data_AF-A0A947PXH5-F1
#
_entry.id   AF-A0A947PXH5-F1
#
_cell.length_a   1.000
_cell.length_b   1.000
_cell.length_c   1.000
_cell.angle_alpha   90.00
_cell.angle_beta   90.00
_cell.angle_gamma   90.00
#
_symmetry.space_group_name_H-M   'P 1'
#
loop_
_entity.id
_entity.type
_entity.pdbx_description
1 polymer ?
#
loop_
_entity_poly.entity_id
_entity_poly.type
_entity_poly.pdbx_seq_one_letter_code
_entity_poly.pdbx_strand_id
1 'polypeptide(L)'
;TLFVTSDQVALRAGDKLPQAYVGLLTDAAGSGKVLVSSLRHGRTLTVKVIGPITPPTAASGANPPLVLWAVSAEGAPFVLGVVPVTGSAVSALPDTSEKLLSKVTKLMVTVESSATPLVPSGTVLYTGNCAKLW
;
A
#
# COMPACT_ATOMS: atom_id res chain seq x y z
N THR A 1 -5.13 32.56 -9.52
CA THR A 1 -6.11 31.53 -9.14
C THR A 1 -5.49 30.64 -8.09
N LEU A 2 -5.99 30.64 -6.86
CA LEU A 2 -5.46 29.81 -5.78
C LEU A 2 -6.06 28.40 -5.91
N PHE A 3 -5.27 27.41 -6.31
CA PHE A 3 -5.72 26.02 -6.32
C PHE A 3 -5.66 25.48 -4.89
N VAL A 4 -6.82 25.41 -4.24
CA VAL A 4 -6.96 24.70 -2.96
C VAL A 4 -7.37 23.27 -3.28
N THR A 5 -6.56 22.30 -2.86
CA THR A 5 -6.92 20.88 -3.02
C THR A 5 -8.08 20.53 -2.10
N SER A 6 -8.87 19.53 -2.45
CA SER A 6 -10.00 19.07 -1.63
C SER A 6 -9.56 18.71 -0.21
N ASP A 7 -8.34 18.14 -0.06
CA ASP A 7 -7.74 17.83 1.25
C ASP A 7 -7.46 19.09 2.08
N GLN A 8 -7.02 20.17 1.45
CA GLN A 8 -6.77 21.45 2.12
C GLN A 8 -8.08 22.10 2.60
N VAL A 9 -9.18 21.93 1.86
CA VAL A 9 -10.50 22.42 2.30
C VAL A 9 -11.01 21.60 3.49
N ALA A 10 -10.93 20.27 3.41
CA ALA A 10 -11.38 19.36 4.47
C ALA A 10 -10.61 19.56 5.79
N LEU A 11 -9.28 19.67 5.72
CA LEU A 11 -8.45 19.90 6.90
C LEU A 11 -8.70 21.28 7.55
N ARG A 12 -9.01 22.30 6.75
CA ARG A 12 -9.27 23.67 7.24
C ARG A 12 -10.65 23.84 7.87
N ALA A 13 -11.60 22.97 7.55
CA ALA A 13 -12.96 23.00 8.09
C ALA A 13 -13.09 22.30 9.46
N GLY A 14 -12.03 21.67 9.98
CA GLY A 14 -12.10 20.88 11.22
C GLY A 14 -12.77 19.51 11.04
N ASP A 15 -12.96 19.09 9.78
CA ASP A 15 -13.65 17.85 9.43
C ASP A 15 -12.71 16.62 9.51
N LYS A 16 -13.33 15.48 9.81
CA LYS A 16 -12.70 14.16 9.86
C LYS A 16 -11.79 13.92 8.64
N LEU A 17 -10.71 13.16 8.84
CA LEU A 17 -9.85 12.70 7.74
C LEU A 17 -10.70 12.16 6.57
N PRO A 18 -10.31 12.40 5.30
CA PRO A 18 -11.07 11.91 4.16
C PRO A 18 -11.34 10.41 4.25
N GLN A 19 -12.52 9.97 3.81
CA GLN A 19 -12.87 8.55 3.78
C GLN A 19 -11.85 7.80 2.92
N ALA A 20 -11.08 6.92 3.55
CA ALA A 20 -9.96 6.26 2.90
C ALA A 20 -9.74 4.85 3.44
N TYR A 21 -9.21 4.00 2.57
CA TYR A 21 -8.55 2.77 2.99
C TYR A 21 -7.12 3.12 3.39
N VAL A 22 -6.71 2.69 4.58
CA VAL A 22 -5.38 2.94 5.11
C VAL A 22 -4.77 1.67 5.67
N GLY A 23 -3.46 1.54 5.56
CA GLY A 23 -2.73 0.43 6.17
C GLY A 23 -1.35 0.85 6.61
N LEU A 24 -1.03 0.61 7.88
CA LEU A 24 0.33 0.64 8.39
C LEU A 24 0.84 -0.80 8.43
N LEU A 25 1.81 -1.11 7.58
CA LEU A 25 2.46 -2.41 7.54
C LEU A 25 3.71 -2.36 8.41
N THR A 26 3.85 -3.35 9.27
CA THR A 26 4.93 -3.49 10.24
C THR A 26 5.83 -4.67 9.91
N ASP A 27 7.05 -4.63 10.39
CA ASP A 27 7.90 -5.82 10.48
C ASP A 27 7.45 -6.75 11.62
N ALA A 28 8.18 -7.86 11.79
CA ALA A 28 7.92 -8.85 12.84
C ALA A 28 8.07 -8.28 14.27
N ALA A 29 8.82 -7.19 14.44
CA ALA A 29 8.97 -6.50 15.72
C ALA A 29 7.85 -5.48 15.98
N GLY A 30 6.91 -5.32 15.05
CA GLY A 30 5.82 -4.35 15.14
C GLY A 30 6.22 -2.92 14.76
N SER A 31 7.44 -2.71 14.23
CA SER A 31 7.86 -1.39 13.78
C SER A 31 7.23 -1.07 12.43
N GLY A 32 6.59 0.10 12.30
CA GLY A 32 6.00 0.55 11.03
C GLY A 32 7.05 0.77 9.95
N LYS A 33 6.82 0.20 8.76
CA LYS A 33 7.75 0.26 7.61
C LYS A 33 7.12 0.81 6.34
N VAL A 34 5.83 0.56 6.13
CA VAL A 34 5.12 1.05 4.94
C VAL A 34 3.76 1.59 5.35
N LEU A 35 3.44 2.80 4.93
CA LEU A 35 2.11 3.39 5.03
C LEU A 35 1.47 3.37 3.64
N VAL A 36 0.23 2.90 3.59
CA VAL A 36 -0.58 2.82 2.36
C VAL A 36 -1.85 3.60 2.58
N SER A 37 -2.27 4.38 1.58
CA SER A 37 -3.54 5.09 1.61
C SER A 37 -4.18 5.21 0.23
N SER A 38 -5.51 5.10 0.18
CA SER A 38 -6.29 5.46 -0.99
C SER A 38 -7.67 5.97 -0.59
N LEU A 39 -8.12 7.06 -1.21
CA LEU A 39 -9.49 7.56 -1.03
C LEU A 39 -10.50 6.47 -1.41
N ARG A 40 -11.59 6.37 -0.66
CA ARG A 40 -12.63 5.34 -0.83
C ARG A 40 -13.11 5.19 -2.27
N HIS A 41 -13.39 6.32 -2.92
CA HIS A 41 -13.85 6.36 -4.31
C HIS A 41 -12.75 6.74 -5.31
N GLY A 42 -11.50 6.85 -4.85
CA GLY A 42 -10.33 7.10 -5.69
C GLY A 42 -9.88 5.85 -6.44
N ARG A 43 -9.04 6.05 -7.45
CA ARG A 43 -8.44 5.00 -8.28
C ARG A 43 -6.90 5.02 -8.22
N THR A 44 -6.38 5.59 -7.13
CA THR A 44 -4.96 5.84 -6.93
C THR A 44 -4.59 5.44 -5.52
N LEU A 45 -3.52 4.66 -5.40
CA LEU A 45 -2.97 4.22 -4.13
C LEU A 45 -1.63 4.93 -3.90
N THR A 46 -1.46 5.56 -2.75
CA THR A 46 -0.16 6.08 -2.31
C THR A 46 0.50 5.07 -1.39
N VAL A 47 1.78 4.82 -1.64
CA VAL A 47 2.64 4.00 -0.80
C VAL A 47 3.78 4.89 -0.31
N LYS A 48 3.99 4.94 1.01
CA LYS A 48 5.07 5.70 1.65
C LYS A 48 5.89 4.77 2.53
N VAL A 49 7.20 4.82 2.36
CA VAL A 49 8.16 4.06 3.15
C VAL A 49 8.57 4.85 4.40
N ILE A 50 8.58 4.18 5.54
CA ILE A 50 8.94 4.72 6.86
C ILE A 50 10.35 4.24 7.19
N GLY A 51 11.33 5.07 6.85
CA GLY A 51 12.75 4.73 6.92
C GLY A 51 13.18 3.79 5.77
N PRO A 52 14.43 3.88 5.27
CA PRO A 52 14.88 3.04 4.16
C PRO A 52 14.67 1.54 4.43
N ILE A 53 14.17 0.84 3.41
CA ILE A 53 14.08 -0.62 3.40
C ILE A 53 15.36 -1.15 2.74
N THR A 54 16.02 -2.09 3.39
CA THR A 54 17.11 -2.88 2.79
C THR A 54 16.51 -4.18 2.27
N PRO A 55 16.31 -4.34 0.94
CA PRO A 55 15.81 -5.59 0.39
C PRO A 55 16.85 -6.70 0.62
N PRO A 56 16.41 -7.96 0.74
CA PRO A 56 17.33 -9.09 0.62
C PRO A 56 18.01 -9.02 -0.75
N THR A 57 19.33 -8.99 -0.77
CA THR A 57 20.10 -8.98 -2.02
C THR A 57 19.88 -10.29 -2.77
N ALA A 58 19.48 -10.20 -4.03
CA ALA A 58 19.45 -11.38 -4.89
C ALA A 58 20.88 -11.77 -5.29
N ALA A 59 21.09 -13.05 -5.58
CA ALA A 59 22.38 -13.57 -6.05
C ALA A 59 22.89 -12.88 -7.34
N SER A 60 22.00 -12.22 -8.10
CA SER A 60 22.31 -11.46 -9.31
C SER A 60 22.87 -10.05 -9.06
N GLY A 61 22.96 -9.60 -7.81
CA GLY A 61 23.42 -8.25 -7.46
C GLY A 61 22.38 -7.14 -7.69
N ALA A 62 21.21 -7.45 -8.26
CA ALA A 62 20.07 -6.54 -8.34
C ALA A 62 19.18 -6.68 -7.09
N ASN A 63 18.53 -5.58 -6.69
CA ASN A 63 17.51 -5.64 -5.65
C ASN A 63 16.21 -6.21 -6.24
N PRO A 64 15.66 -7.29 -5.66
CA PRO A 64 14.37 -7.81 -6.09
C PRO A 64 13.24 -6.80 -5.83
N PRO A 65 12.21 -6.74 -6.69
CA PRO A 65 11.06 -5.88 -6.47
C PRO A 65 10.32 -6.23 -5.18
N LEU A 66 9.91 -5.20 -4.44
CA LEU A 66 9.00 -5.32 -3.32
C LEU A 66 7.58 -5.11 -3.82
N VAL A 67 6.71 -6.10 -3.67
CA VAL A 67 5.34 -6.04 -4.21
C VAL A 67 4.34 -5.93 -3.07
N LEU A 68 3.45 -4.95 -3.15
CA LEU A 68 2.33 -4.76 -2.24
C LEU A 68 1.12 -5.56 -2.72
N TRP A 69 0.51 -6.30 -1.81
CA TRP A 69 -0.64 -7.14 -2.04
C TRP A 69 -1.81 -6.76 -1.16
N ALA A 70 -3.01 -6.86 -1.72
CA ALA A 70 -4.25 -6.94 -0.98
C ALA A 70 -4.60 -8.39 -0.71
N VAL A 71 -4.97 -8.70 0.54
CA VAL A 71 -5.34 -10.05 0.98
C VAL A 71 -6.75 -10.02 1.58
N SER A 72 -7.66 -10.75 0.93
CA SER A 72 -9.02 -10.99 1.40
C SER A 72 -9.07 -12.24 2.28
N ALA A 73 -10.09 -12.37 3.12
CA ALA A 73 -10.33 -13.59 3.89
C ALA A 73 -10.75 -14.79 3.01
N GLU A 74 -11.41 -14.55 1.88
CA GLU A 74 -12.02 -15.60 1.04
C GLU A 74 -11.58 -15.52 -0.44
N GLY A 75 -10.50 -14.80 -0.75
CA GLY A 75 -10.06 -14.59 -2.14
C GLY A 75 -8.55 -14.64 -2.30
N ALA A 76 -8.11 -14.93 -3.53
CA ALA A 76 -6.70 -14.90 -3.88
C ALA A 76 -6.12 -13.48 -3.67
N PRO A 77 -4.90 -13.37 -3.12
CA PRO A 77 -4.19 -12.10 -3.06
C PRO A 77 -4.00 -11.49 -4.45
N PHE A 78 -4.09 -10.16 -4.55
CA PHE A 78 -3.85 -9.45 -5.81
C PHE A 78 -2.91 -8.25 -5.61
N VAL A 79 -2.17 -7.92 -6.67
CA VAL A 79 -1.16 -6.87 -6.65
C VAL A 79 -1.81 -5.49 -6.59
N LEU A 80 -1.29 -4.65 -5.70
CA LEU A 80 -1.65 -3.24 -5.56
C LEU A 80 -0.58 -2.31 -6.12
N GLY A 81 0.67 -2.76 -6.24
CA GLY A 81 1.76 -2.00 -6.84
C GLY A 81 3.13 -2.39 -6.28
N VAL A 82 4.17 -1.71 -6.76
CA VAL A 82 5.53 -1.87 -6.25
C VAL A 82 5.77 -0.89 -5.09
N VAL A 83 6.44 -1.37 -4.05
CA VAL A 83 6.89 -0.56 -2.92
C VAL A 83 8.31 -0.05 -3.21
N PRO A 84 8.57 1.26 -3.18
CA PRO A 84 9.94 1.76 -3.33
C PRO A 84 10.77 1.36 -2.10
N VAL A 85 12.09 1.41 -2.19
CA VAL A 85 12.96 1.16 -1.01
C VAL A 85 13.09 2.38 -0.10
N THR A 86 12.72 3.56 -0.59
CA THR A 86 12.73 4.84 0.13
C THR A 86 11.66 5.77 -0.45
N GLY A 87 11.18 6.74 0.34
CA GLY A 87 10.29 7.79 -0.16
C GLY A 87 8.86 7.31 -0.41
N SER A 88 8.25 7.80 -1.49
CA SER A 88 6.84 7.52 -1.82
C SER A 88 6.68 7.10 -3.28
N ALA A 89 5.69 6.27 -3.55
CA ALA A 89 5.24 5.89 -4.88
C ALA A 89 3.72 6.00 -4.99
N VAL A 90 3.25 6.07 -6.23
CA VAL A 90 1.83 6.08 -6.57
C VAL A 90 1.56 4.90 -7.50
N SER A 91 0.52 4.14 -7.21
CA SER A 91 0.03 3.06 -8.05
C SER A 91 -1.37 3.38 -8.58
N ALA A 92 -1.59 3.10 -9.86
CA ALA A 92 -2.91 3.21 -10.48
C ALA A 92 -3.71 1.93 -10.20
N LEU A 93 -4.99 2.10 -9.84
CA LEU A 93 -5.90 0.98 -9.58
C LEU A 93 -6.86 0.77 -10.77
N PRO A 94 -7.16 -0.50 -11.12
CA PRO A 94 -8.04 -0.82 -12.24
C PRO A 94 -9.51 -0.47 -11.99
N ASP A 95 -9.89 -0.19 -10.73
CA ASP A 95 -11.21 0.27 -10.32
C ASP A 95 -11.08 1.13 -9.05
N THR A 96 -12.19 1.58 -8.49
CA THR A 96 -12.24 2.30 -7.22
C THR A 96 -11.74 1.45 -6.06
N SER A 97 -11.12 2.10 -5.07
CA SER A 97 -10.66 1.44 -3.85
C SER A 97 -11.78 0.74 -3.09
N GLU A 98 -12.99 1.28 -3.08
CA GLU A 98 -14.15 0.61 -2.47
C GLU A 98 -14.42 -0.75 -3.12
N LYS A 99 -14.43 -0.82 -4.45
CA LYS A 99 -14.73 -2.08 -5.15
C LYS A 99 -13.62 -3.12 -4.95
N LEU A 100 -12.37 -2.67 -4.88
CA LEU A 100 -11.21 -3.55 -4.75
C LEU A 100 -10.94 -3.97 -3.29
N LEU A 101 -11.06 -3.04 -2.34
CA LEU A 101 -10.54 -3.17 -0.98
C LEU A 101 -11.61 -3.40 0.09
N SER A 102 -12.91 -3.28 -0.23
CA SER A 102 -13.99 -3.40 0.78
C SER A 102 -14.03 -4.73 1.54
N LYS A 103 -13.49 -5.80 0.94
CA LYS A 103 -13.36 -7.16 1.52
C LYS A 103 -11.93 -7.52 1.91
N VAL A 104 -10.97 -6.63 1.68
CA VAL A 104 -9.56 -6.85 2.00
C VAL A 104 -9.37 -6.62 3.49
N THR A 105 -8.80 -7.60 4.20
CA THR A 105 -8.59 -7.53 5.64
C THR A 105 -7.13 -7.24 5.98
N LYS A 106 -6.21 -7.67 5.11
CA LYS A 106 -4.77 -7.53 5.30
C LYS A 106 -4.10 -6.99 4.05
N LEU A 107 -3.00 -6.27 4.29
CA LEU A 107 -2.01 -5.90 3.28
C LEU A 107 -0.71 -6.65 3.59
N MET A 108 0.02 -7.00 2.55
CA MET A 108 1.30 -7.70 2.66
C MET A 108 2.30 -7.14 1.66
N VAL A 109 3.58 -7.09 2.05
CA VAL A 109 4.69 -6.81 1.14
C VAL A 109 5.57 -8.04 1.04
N THR A 110 5.82 -8.49 -0.19
CA THR A 110 6.71 -9.62 -0.47
C THR A 110 7.90 -9.21 -1.31
N VAL A 111 8.95 -10.03 -1.25
CA VAL A 111 10.13 -9.93 -2.13
C VAL A 111 9.93 -10.86 -3.33
N GLU A 112 9.66 -10.30 -4.50
CA GLU A 112 9.28 -11.09 -5.67
C GLU A 112 10.39 -11.11 -6.73
N SER A 113 10.30 -12.03 -7.69
CA SER A 113 11.20 -12.11 -8.84
C SER A 113 10.79 -11.20 -10.00
N SER A 114 9.57 -10.67 -9.97
CA SER A 114 8.98 -9.77 -10.96
C SER A 114 8.13 -8.69 -10.27
N ALA A 115 7.94 -7.55 -10.91
CA ALA A 115 7.11 -6.45 -10.41
C ALA A 115 5.60 -6.70 -10.57
N THR A 116 5.20 -7.64 -11.44
CA THR A 116 3.79 -7.98 -11.71
C THR A 116 3.53 -9.49 -11.61
N PRO A 117 3.81 -10.10 -10.45
CA PRO A 117 3.53 -11.52 -10.21
C PRO A 117 2.02 -11.78 -10.18
N LEU A 118 1.60 -12.97 -10.65
CA LEU A 118 0.20 -13.38 -10.64
C LEU A 118 -0.26 -13.90 -9.27
N VAL A 119 0.65 -14.51 -8.52
CA VAL A 119 0.43 -15.01 -7.16
C VAL A 119 1.65 -14.69 -6.30
N PRO A 120 1.49 -14.48 -4.98
CA PRO A 120 2.62 -14.29 -4.09
C PRO A 120 3.50 -15.54 -4.07
N SER A 121 4.79 -15.37 -4.30
CA SER A 121 5.76 -16.47 -4.28
C SER A 121 6.97 -16.15 -3.39
N GLY A 122 7.11 -14.87 -3.05
CA GLY A 122 8.21 -14.33 -2.27
C GLY A 122 8.05 -14.43 -0.76
N THR A 123 9.15 -14.18 -0.07
CA THR A 123 9.17 -13.98 1.39
C THR A 123 8.35 -12.75 1.76
N VAL A 124 7.45 -12.90 2.74
CA VAL A 124 6.70 -11.79 3.33
C VAL A 124 7.62 -10.98 4.25
N LEU A 125 7.76 -9.68 4.00
CA LEU A 125 8.54 -8.76 4.83
C LEU A 125 7.66 -8.03 5.85
N TYR A 126 6.55 -7.48 5.37
CA TYR A 126 5.70 -6.58 6.16
C TYR A 126 4.24 -6.95 5.99
N THR A 127 3.48 -6.84 7.07
CA THR A 127 2.03 -7.06 7.04
C THR A 127 1.32 -6.00 7.85
N GLY A 128 0.06 -5.73 7.52
CA GLY A 128 -0.76 -4.74 8.22
C GLY A 128 -2.23 -4.99 7.94
N ASN A 129 -3.10 -4.40 8.76
CA ASN A 129 -4.53 -4.40 8.47
C ASN A 129 -4.83 -3.45 7.31
N CYS A 130 -5.82 -3.79 6.48
CA CYS A 130 -6.46 -2.83 5.59
C CYS A 130 -7.65 -2.23 6.34
N ALA A 131 -7.50 -1.02 6.85
CA ALA A 131 -8.49 -0.35 7.67
C ALA A 131 -9.35 0.60 6.84
N LYS A 132 -10.62 0.70 7.23
CA LYS A 132 -11.58 1.69 6.74
C LYS A 132 -11.56 2.88 7.69
N LEU A 133 -11.31 4.08 7.17
CA LEU A 133 -11.24 5.32 7.96
C LEU A 133 -12.53 6.14 7.77
N TRP A 134 -13.64 5.72 8.39
CA TRP A 134 -14.91 6.46 8.47
C TRP A 134 -15.90 5.81 9.45
#